data_AF-A0A7S2S0Y4-F1
#
_entry.id   AF-A0A7S2S0Y4-F1
#
_cell.length_a   1.000
_cell.length_b   1.000
_cell.length_c   1.000
_cell.angle_alpha   90.00
_cell.angle_beta   90.00
_cell.angle_gamma   90.00
#
_symmetry.space_group_name_H-M   'P 1'
#
loop_
_entity.id
_entity.type
_entity.pdbx_description
1 polymer ?
#
loop_
_entity_poly.entity_id
_entity_poly.type
_entity_poly.pdbx_seq_one_letter_code
_entity_poly.pdbx_strand_id
1 'polypeptide(L)'
;HQIRCIVSVLFLIGKELEEPVIVDQLFDIENNPGKPSYAMAPDLPLVLHNCRFDHVQFGHTSKNLWRTMCDLEAKWEELVLASERLRDGMDSLKLEALVEKHDVIAHLKEIMEDKRKKENRRISNGSVKKSSHQLDNYKSMIQHIESEAANNNNDNSNVMSWGEALHYIRSVIPDLRPSPEGPKAAIHVPLMERSKGTTYEEKIQAILGDKNYNKSNDDDDDVNSKRKERYEDNIIKKRKTSEEDQAFYQHMLKQGGSGI
;
A
#
# COMPACT_ATOMS: atom_id res chain seq x y z
N HIS A 1 8.53 3.21 -6.34
CA HIS A 1 7.98 2.83 -5.02
C HIS A 1 8.77 1.71 -4.31
N GLN A 2 10.10 1.61 -4.50
CA GLN A 2 10.90 0.47 -3.97
C GLN A 2 10.76 0.29 -2.46
N ILE A 3 11.01 1.33 -1.66
CA ILE A 3 10.92 1.27 -0.19
C ILE A 3 9.53 0.85 0.28
N ARG A 4 8.47 1.46 -0.26
CA ARG A 4 7.07 1.15 0.10
C ARG A 4 6.69 -0.30 -0.22
N CYS A 5 7.27 -0.87 -1.28
CA CYS A 5 7.08 -2.27 -1.63
C CYS A 5 7.78 -3.21 -0.65
N ILE A 6 9.04 -2.93 -0.30
CA ILE A 6 9.80 -3.70 0.69
C ILE A 6 9.06 -3.68 2.05
N VAL A 7 8.68 -2.48 2.51
CA VAL A 7 7.96 -2.30 3.78
C VAL A 7 6.63 -3.05 3.77
N SER A 8 5.91 -3.11 2.65
CA SER A 8 4.68 -3.91 2.57
C SER A 8 4.93 -5.40 2.78
N VAL A 9 6.03 -5.96 2.26
CA VAL A 9 6.38 -7.38 2.48
C VAL A 9 6.77 -7.59 3.94
N LEU A 10 7.57 -6.69 4.51
CA LEU A 10 7.95 -6.74 5.93
C LEU A 10 6.74 -6.64 6.86
N PHE A 11 5.71 -5.85 6.52
CA PHE A 11 4.48 -5.81 7.29
C PHE A 11 3.66 -7.10 7.21
N LEU A 12 3.74 -7.84 6.10
CA LEU A 12 3.08 -9.15 6.01
C LEU A 12 3.79 -10.16 6.93
N ILE A 13 5.13 -10.15 6.93
CA ILE A 13 5.93 -11.00 7.83
C ILE A 13 5.69 -10.63 9.29
N GLY A 14 5.73 -9.35 9.65
CA GLY A 14 5.51 -8.89 11.01
C GLY A 14 4.07 -9.08 11.52
N LYS A 15 3.12 -9.37 10.63
CA LYS A 15 1.75 -9.78 10.98
C LYS A 15 1.57 -11.31 10.98
N GLU A 16 2.65 -12.07 10.79
CA GLU A 16 2.64 -13.54 10.70
C GLU A 16 1.77 -14.06 9.55
N LEU A 17 1.57 -13.23 8.52
CA LEU A 17 0.82 -13.61 7.31
C LEU A 17 1.73 -14.28 6.28
N GLU A 18 3.03 -14.04 6.36
CA GLU A 18 4.06 -14.61 5.49
C GLU A 18 5.27 -15.02 6.33
N GLU A 19 5.92 -16.10 5.95
CA GLU A 19 7.16 -16.53 6.58
C GLU A 19 8.36 -15.72 6.05
N PRO A 20 9.42 -15.46 6.85
CA PRO A 20 10.60 -14.73 6.41
C PRO A 20 11.27 -15.30 5.14
N VAL A 21 11.13 -16.61 4.91
CA VAL A 21 11.63 -17.32 3.71
C VAL A 21 11.08 -16.75 2.40
N ILE A 22 9.97 -16.01 2.44
CA ILE A 22 9.42 -15.34 1.26
C ILE A 22 10.42 -14.35 0.64
N VAL A 23 11.30 -13.75 1.44
CA VAL A 23 12.30 -12.80 0.93
C VAL A 23 13.25 -13.50 -0.02
N ASP A 24 13.76 -14.68 0.37
CA ASP A 24 14.66 -15.48 -0.48
C ASP A 24 13.94 -15.94 -1.76
N GLN A 25 12.69 -16.39 -1.64
CA GLN A 25 11.88 -16.78 -2.79
C GLN A 25 11.64 -15.62 -3.78
N LEU A 26 11.49 -14.39 -3.29
CA LEU A 26 11.32 -13.20 -4.13
C LEU A 26 12.62 -12.79 -4.85
N PHE A 27 13.78 -13.14 -4.30
CA PHE A 27 15.08 -12.92 -4.96
C PHE A 27 15.47 -14.05 -5.91
N ASP A 28 14.79 -15.20 -5.85
CA ASP A 28 14.96 -16.30 -6.80
C ASP A 28 14.29 -15.99 -8.15
N ILE A 29 15.05 -15.36 -9.03
CA ILE A 29 14.61 -14.95 -10.37
C ILE A 29 14.34 -16.15 -11.28
N GLU A 30 15.00 -17.28 -11.06
CA GLU A 30 14.82 -18.49 -11.89
C GLU A 30 13.43 -19.08 -11.71
N ASN A 31 12.98 -19.20 -10.45
CA ASN A 31 11.65 -19.73 -10.14
C ASN A 31 10.57 -18.63 -10.10
N ASN A 32 10.95 -17.37 -9.95
CA ASN A 32 10.04 -16.21 -9.89
C ASN A 32 10.46 -15.09 -10.85
N PRO A 33 10.37 -15.31 -12.18
CA PRO A 33 10.83 -14.33 -13.18
C PRO A 33 9.95 -13.06 -13.25
N GLY A 34 8.74 -13.15 -12.70
CA GLY A 34 7.78 -12.05 -12.64
C GLY A 34 7.54 -11.57 -11.21
N LYS A 35 7.51 -10.25 -11.03
CA LYS A 35 7.21 -9.62 -9.74
C LYS A 35 5.76 -9.92 -9.32
N PRO A 36 5.52 -10.50 -8.13
CA PRO A 36 4.16 -10.69 -7.64
C PRO A 36 3.48 -9.35 -7.32
N SER A 37 2.15 -9.35 -7.40
CA SER A 37 1.34 -8.19 -7.01
C SER A 37 1.36 -8.01 -5.49
N TYR A 38 2.06 -7.01 -5.00
CA TYR A 38 1.97 -6.58 -3.60
C TYR A 38 1.47 -5.16 -3.47
N ALA A 39 0.66 -4.93 -2.43
CA ALA A 39 0.18 -3.61 -2.09
C ALA A 39 1.37 -2.68 -1.80
N MET A 40 1.21 -1.39 -2.09
CA MET A 40 2.18 -0.40 -1.63
C MET A 40 1.81 -0.03 -0.19
N ALA A 41 2.80 -0.02 0.71
CA ALA A 41 2.62 0.59 2.02
C ALA A 41 2.16 2.06 1.85
N PRO A 42 1.41 2.65 2.80
CA PRO A 42 1.07 4.08 2.75
C PRO A 42 2.30 4.96 2.53
N ASP A 43 2.17 6.07 1.79
CA ASP A 43 3.23 7.06 1.59
C ASP A 43 3.40 7.99 2.78
N LEU A 44 2.31 8.32 3.47
CA LEU A 44 2.32 9.22 4.63
C LEU A 44 3.47 8.95 5.63
N PRO A 45 3.78 7.70 6.05
CA PRO A 45 4.87 7.44 7.00
C PRO A 45 6.28 7.44 6.36
N LEU A 46 6.41 7.55 5.03
CA LEU A 46 7.71 7.56 4.37
C LEU A 46 8.33 8.95 4.43
N VAL A 47 9.23 9.16 5.39
CA VAL A 47 9.92 10.45 5.59
C VAL A 47 11.39 10.34 5.17
N LEU A 48 11.83 11.25 4.31
CA LEU A 48 13.26 11.44 4.03
C LEU A 48 13.92 12.12 5.22
N HIS A 49 14.66 11.35 6.02
CA HIS A 49 15.25 11.83 7.26
C HIS A 49 16.58 12.57 7.06
N ASN A 50 17.50 11.99 6.28
CA ASN A 50 18.84 12.55 6.11
C ASN A 50 19.42 12.21 4.72
N CYS A 51 20.27 13.09 4.20
CA CYS A 51 21.08 12.89 3.01
C CYS A 51 22.56 12.98 3.39
N ARG A 52 23.34 11.92 3.11
CA ARG A 52 24.76 11.88 3.42
C ARG A 52 25.58 12.29 2.19
N PHE A 53 26.56 13.17 2.41
CA PHE A 53 27.49 13.64 1.38
C PHE A 53 28.92 13.43 1.91
N ASP A 54 29.67 12.52 1.30
CA ASP A 54 30.98 12.09 1.83
C ASP A 54 32.06 13.19 1.79
N HIS A 55 31.89 14.19 0.93
CA HIS A 55 32.90 15.24 0.68
C HIS A 55 32.39 16.65 0.98
N VAL A 56 31.26 16.78 1.68
CA VAL A 56 30.68 18.08 2.05
C VAL A 56 30.49 18.13 3.55
N GLN A 57 31.09 19.14 4.20
CA GLN A 57 30.84 19.43 5.61
C GLN A 57 29.89 20.61 5.73
N PHE A 58 28.73 20.37 6.32
CA PHE A 58 27.75 21.43 6.61
C PHE A 58 28.11 22.10 7.93
N GLY A 59 28.42 23.39 7.87
CA GLY A 59 28.55 24.24 9.05
C GLY A 59 27.19 24.72 9.56
N HIS A 60 27.06 24.91 10.86
CA HIS A 60 25.85 25.44 11.49
C HIS A 60 26.19 26.64 12.36
N THR A 61 25.32 27.65 12.37
CA THR A 61 25.43 28.79 13.29
C THR A 61 24.39 28.68 14.38
N SER A 62 24.75 29.05 15.62
CA SER A 62 23.84 28.96 16.77
C SER A 62 22.55 29.73 16.56
N LYS A 63 22.61 30.89 15.89
CA LYS A 63 21.44 31.72 15.56
C LYS A 63 20.46 31.01 14.62
N ASN A 64 20.96 30.33 13.60
CA ASN A 64 20.10 29.62 12.65
C ASN A 64 19.51 28.36 13.30
N LEU A 65 20.32 27.59 14.04
CA LEU A 65 19.82 26.43 14.79
C LEU A 65 18.73 26.81 15.78
N TRP A 66 18.93 27.89 16.55
CA TRP A 66 17.93 28.39 17.50
C TRP A 66 16.61 28.74 16.81
N ARG A 67 16.67 29.50 15.70
CA ARG A 67 15.47 29.87 14.95
C ARG A 67 14.74 28.64 14.40
N THR A 68 15.48 27.71 13.79
CA THR A 68 14.90 26.46 13.28
C THR A 68 14.28 25.64 14.41
N MET A 69 14.89 25.60 15.59
CA MET A 69 14.32 24.92 16.75
C MET A 69 13.00 25.57 17.18
N CYS A 70 12.96 26.89 17.36
CA CYS A 70 11.72 27.60 17.70
C CYS A 70 10.61 27.37 16.66
N ASP A 71 10.95 27.39 15.36
CA ASP A 71 9.99 27.15 14.29
C ASP A 71 9.43 25.72 14.31
N LEU A 72 10.27 24.73 14.62
CA LEU A 72 9.87 23.33 14.76
C LEU A 72 9.01 23.11 16.01
N GLU A 73 9.37 23.74 17.13
CA GLU A 73 8.61 23.68 18.38
C GLU A 73 7.20 24.27 18.19
N ALA A 74 7.09 25.46 17.59
CA ALA A 74 5.80 26.09 17.34
C ALA A 74 4.87 25.22 16.46
N LYS A 75 5.43 24.58 15.41
CA LYS A 75 4.67 23.64 14.57
C LYS A 75 4.29 22.37 15.31
N TRP A 76 5.19 21.85 16.14
CA TRP A 76 4.92 20.67 16.95
C TRP A 76 3.77 20.94 17.93
N GLU A 77 3.78 22.09 18.61
CA GLU A 77 2.71 22.51 19.52
C GLU A 77 1.35 22.57 18.83
N GLU A 78 1.27 23.19 17.65
CA GLU A 78 0.04 23.26 16.86
C GLU A 78 -0.49 21.86 16.48
N LEU A 79 0.38 21.01 15.93
CA LEU A 79 0.02 19.67 15.47
C LEU A 79 -0.38 18.75 16.64
N VAL A 80 0.33 18.82 17.76
CA VAL A 80 -0.01 18.04 18.96
C VAL A 80 -1.35 18.49 19.51
N LEU A 81 -1.61 19.79 19.63
CA LEU A 81 -2.90 20.29 20.10
C LEU A 81 -4.05 19.85 19.17
N ALA A 82 -3.85 19.91 17.85
CA ALA A 82 -4.82 19.41 16.90
C ALA A 82 -5.06 17.89 17.06
N SER A 83 -3.99 17.11 17.27
CA SER A 83 -4.09 15.67 17.47
C SER A 83 -4.84 15.29 18.74
N GLU A 84 -4.60 15.99 19.85
CA GLU A 84 -5.28 15.73 21.12
C GLU A 84 -6.75 16.14 21.08
N ARG A 85 -7.10 17.25 20.41
CA ARG A 85 -8.51 17.63 20.18
C ARG A 85 -9.28 16.56 19.40
N LEU A 86 -8.67 16.02 18.35
CA LEU A 86 -9.28 14.95 17.55
C LEU A 86 -9.40 13.66 18.36
N ARG A 87 -8.37 13.32 19.15
CA ARG A 87 -8.37 12.15 20.01
C ARG A 87 -9.47 12.22 21.07
N ASP A 88 -9.59 13.36 21.74
CA ASP A 88 -10.67 13.63 22.70
C ASP A 88 -12.04 13.43 22.07
N GLY A 89 -12.29 14.03 20.90
CA GLY A 89 -13.55 13.83 20.17
C GLY A 89 -13.81 12.37 19.76
N MET A 90 -12.77 11.62 19.39
CA MET A 90 -12.90 10.18 19.10
C MET A 90 -13.22 9.35 20.35
N ASP A 91 -12.67 9.70 21.51
CA ASP A 91 -12.90 8.99 22.75
C ASP A 91 -14.28 9.34 23.35
N SER A 92 -14.70 10.61 23.28
CA SER A 92 -16.09 11.00 23.57
C SER A 92 -17.08 10.24 22.69
N LEU A 93 -16.81 10.10 21.39
CA LEU A 93 -17.69 9.34 20.49
C LEU A 93 -17.81 7.87 20.95
N LYS A 94 -16.73 7.22 21.37
CA LYS A 94 -16.78 5.82 21.83
C LYS A 94 -17.55 5.66 23.14
N LEU A 95 -17.41 6.61 24.06
CA LEU A 95 -17.94 6.49 25.42
C LEU A 95 -19.39 7.00 25.52
N GLU A 96 -19.70 8.11 24.85
CA GLU A 96 -20.94 8.86 25.05
C GLU A 96 -21.97 8.61 23.94
N ALA A 97 -21.53 8.31 22.72
CA ALA A 97 -22.47 8.06 21.63
C ALA A 97 -23.15 6.71 21.80
N LEU A 98 -24.48 6.74 21.81
CA LEU A 98 -25.32 5.57 21.91
C LEU A 98 -25.80 5.14 20.53
N VAL A 99 -25.80 3.84 20.29
CA VAL A 99 -26.31 3.23 19.06
C VAL A 99 -27.24 2.08 19.40
N GLU A 100 -28.25 1.90 18.56
CA GLU A 100 -29.12 0.74 18.69
C GLU A 100 -28.41 -0.52 18.16
N LYS A 101 -28.48 -1.60 18.92
CA LYS A 101 -27.86 -2.89 18.55
C LYS A 101 -28.37 -3.38 17.21
N HIS A 102 -29.67 -3.20 16.93
CA HIS A 102 -30.29 -3.62 15.69
C HIS A 102 -29.69 -2.89 14.46
N ASP A 103 -29.37 -1.60 14.61
CA ASP A 103 -28.79 -0.77 13.55
C ASP A 103 -27.35 -1.20 13.24
N VAL A 104 -26.54 -1.46 14.28
CA VAL A 104 -25.19 -2.02 14.13
C VAL A 104 -25.22 -3.35 13.37
N ILE A 105 -26.13 -4.25 13.75
CA ILE A 105 -26.30 -5.55 13.08
C ILE A 105 -26.74 -5.36 11.62
N ALA A 106 -27.72 -4.49 11.36
CA ALA A 106 -28.20 -4.21 10.01
C ALA A 106 -27.08 -3.66 9.12
N HIS A 107 -26.30 -2.71 9.63
CA HIS A 107 -25.15 -2.15 8.93
C HIS A 107 -24.07 -3.21 8.63
N LEU A 108 -23.76 -4.08 9.61
CA LEU A 108 -22.81 -5.18 9.39
C LEU A 108 -23.27 -6.14 8.29
N LYS A 109 -24.57 -6.49 8.27
CA LYS A 109 -25.15 -7.31 7.21
C LYS A 109 -25.01 -6.65 5.85
N GLU A 110 -25.32 -5.35 5.74
CA GLU A 110 -25.17 -4.57 4.51
C GLU A 110 -23.73 -4.63 3.99
N ILE A 111 -22.74 -4.37 4.85
CA ILE A 111 -21.32 -4.41 4.46
C ILE A 111 -20.93 -5.81 3.94
N MET A 112 -21.39 -6.88 4.62
CA MET A 112 -21.07 -8.25 4.22
C MET A 112 -21.76 -8.65 2.93
N GLU A 113 -23.02 -8.27 2.74
CA GLU A 113 -23.75 -8.50 1.50
C GLU A 113 -23.07 -7.82 0.31
N ASP A 114 -22.62 -6.59 0.48
CA ASP A 114 -21.91 -5.85 -0.55
C ASP A 114 -20.59 -6.52 -0.94
N LYS A 115 -19.84 -7.02 0.05
CA LYS A 115 -18.63 -7.82 -0.21
C LYS A 115 -18.95 -9.12 -0.93
N ARG A 116 -19.99 -9.84 -0.51
CA ARG A 116 -20.48 -11.07 -1.16
C ARG A 116 -20.91 -10.83 -2.61
N LYS A 117 -21.69 -9.78 -2.87
CA LYS A 117 -22.15 -9.39 -4.22
C LYS A 117 -20.97 -9.04 -5.13
N LYS A 118 -19.97 -8.31 -4.62
CA LYS A 118 -18.73 -8.00 -5.35
C LYS A 118 -17.93 -9.26 -5.68
N GLU A 119 -17.82 -10.20 -4.74
CA GLU A 119 -17.08 -11.46 -4.95
C GLU A 119 -17.79 -12.37 -5.96
N ASN A 120 -19.13 -12.51 -5.86
CA ASN A 120 -19.92 -13.26 -6.86
C ASN A 120 -19.72 -12.76 -8.30
N ARG A 121 -19.64 -11.44 -8.50
CA ARG A 121 -19.36 -10.84 -9.82
C ARG A 121 -17.95 -11.17 -10.33
N ARG A 122 -16.99 -11.44 -9.44
CA ARG A 122 -15.63 -11.87 -9.84
C ARG A 122 -15.62 -13.34 -10.26
N ILE A 123 -16.40 -14.19 -9.59
CA ILE A 123 -16.58 -15.61 -9.96
C ILE A 123 -17.21 -15.71 -11.36
N SER A 124 -18.31 -14.98 -11.58
CA SER A 124 -19.01 -15.02 -12.88
C SER A 124 -18.13 -14.58 -14.04
N ASN A 125 -17.11 -13.76 -13.77
CA ASN A 125 -16.17 -13.25 -14.76
C ASN A 125 -14.90 -14.12 -14.92
N GLY A 126 -14.90 -15.37 -14.41
CA GLY A 126 -13.89 -16.38 -14.73
C GLY A 126 -12.76 -16.59 -13.71
N SER A 127 -12.83 -16.04 -12.50
CA SER A 127 -11.84 -16.28 -11.42
C SER A 127 -12.24 -17.47 -10.53
N VAL A 128 -12.04 -18.70 -10.99
CA VAL A 128 -12.84 -19.85 -10.50
C VAL A 128 -12.37 -20.51 -9.18
N LYS A 129 -11.07 -20.56 -8.84
CA LYS A 129 -10.62 -21.43 -7.72
C LYS A 129 -10.56 -20.80 -6.32
N LYS A 130 -10.10 -19.54 -6.17
CA LYS A 130 -9.96 -18.89 -4.83
C LYS A 130 -11.22 -18.18 -4.34
N SER A 131 -12.08 -17.79 -5.26
CA SER A 131 -13.25 -16.96 -4.98
C SER A 131 -14.40 -17.74 -4.32
N SER A 132 -14.46 -19.07 -4.51
CA SER A 132 -15.47 -19.94 -3.89
C SER A 132 -15.34 -19.99 -2.36
N HIS A 133 -14.13 -20.19 -1.83
CA HIS A 133 -13.93 -20.28 -0.38
C HIS A 133 -14.21 -18.94 0.34
N GLN A 134 -13.89 -17.82 -0.32
CA GLN A 134 -14.20 -16.48 0.20
C GLN A 134 -15.70 -16.22 0.24
N LEU A 135 -16.43 -16.67 -0.79
CA LEU A 135 -17.87 -16.56 -0.83
C LEU A 135 -18.53 -17.34 0.33
N ASP A 136 -18.01 -18.53 0.63
CA ASP A 136 -18.53 -19.34 1.73
C ASP A 136 -18.20 -18.75 3.10
N ASN A 137 -17.01 -18.15 3.27
CA ASN A 137 -16.68 -17.40 4.48
C ASN A 137 -17.65 -16.22 4.73
N TYR A 138 -17.95 -15.42 3.70
CA TYR A 138 -18.92 -14.34 3.84
C TYR A 138 -20.33 -14.85 4.17
N LYS A 139 -20.77 -15.99 3.60
CA LYS A 139 -22.07 -16.60 3.95
C LYS A 139 -22.10 -17.05 5.42
N SER A 140 -21.05 -17.71 5.89
CA SER A 140 -20.95 -18.14 7.30
C SER A 140 -20.97 -16.96 8.26
N MET A 141 -20.27 -15.86 7.93
CA MET A 141 -20.31 -14.63 8.73
C MET A 141 -21.71 -14.00 8.76
N ILE A 142 -22.41 -13.94 7.62
CA ILE A 142 -23.80 -13.44 7.56
C ILE A 142 -24.73 -14.30 8.41
N GLN A 143 -24.62 -15.63 8.33
CA GLN A 143 -25.42 -16.55 9.14
C GLN A 143 -25.14 -16.39 10.65
N HIS A 144 -23.89 -16.18 11.03
CA HIS A 144 -23.53 -15.91 12.43
C HIS A 144 -24.21 -14.62 12.92
N ILE A 145 -24.12 -13.52 12.16
CA ILE A 145 -24.77 -12.25 12.46
C ILE A 145 -26.30 -12.42 12.59
N GLU A 146 -26.91 -13.22 11.71
CA GLU A 146 -28.36 -13.52 11.76
C GLU A 146 -28.75 -14.34 12.99
N SER A 147 -27.96 -15.33 13.37
CA SER A 147 -28.21 -16.17 14.55
C SER A 147 -28.10 -15.38 15.86
N GLU A 148 -27.12 -14.48 15.98
CA GLU A 148 -27.01 -13.59 17.13
C GLU A 148 -28.15 -12.57 17.17
N ALA A 149 -28.60 -12.05 16.02
CA ALA A 149 -29.76 -11.18 15.97
C ALA A 149 -31.04 -11.87 16.48
N ALA A 150 -31.22 -13.16 16.15
CA ALA A 150 -32.38 -13.94 16.56
C ALA A 150 -32.41 -14.31 18.06
N ASN A 151 -31.23 -14.58 18.65
CA ASN A 151 -31.11 -14.92 20.08
C ASN A 151 -31.32 -13.71 21.01
N ASN A 152 -31.21 -12.48 20.50
CA ASN A 152 -31.23 -11.25 21.28
C ASN A 152 -32.63 -10.68 21.58
N ASN A 153 -33.71 -11.31 21.13
CA ASN A 153 -35.08 -10.86 21.43
C ASN A 153 -35.46 -10.95 22.93
N ASN A 154 -34.54 -11.39 23.81
CA ASN A 154 -34.80 -11.64 25.23
C ASN A 154 -34.04 -10.70 26.19
N ASP A 155 -33.22 -9.75 25.70
CA ASP A 155 -32.37 -8.89 26.54
C ASP A 155 -32.85 -7.43 26.55
N ASN A 156 -32.97 -6.84 27.74
CA ASN A 156 -33.71 -5.59 27.98
C ASN A 156 -32.97 -4.28 27.61
N SER A 157 -31.75 -4.33 27.08
CA SER A 157 -31.03 -3.14 26.60
C SER A 157 -30.76 -3.22 25.10
N ASN A 158 -31.64 -2.62 24.31
CA ASN A 158 -31.49 -2.51 22.84
C ASN A 158 -30.44 -1.46 22.42
N VAL A 159 -29.86 -0.73 23.37
CA VAL A 159 -28.91 0.37 23.15
C VAL A 159 -27.58 0.03 23.79
N MET A 160 -26.49 0.37 23.10
CA MET A 160 -25.11 0.23 23.59
C MET A 160 -24.28 1.46 23.23
N SER A 161 -23.17 1.68 23.93
CA SER A 161 -22.19 2.69 23.53
C SER A 161 -21.52 2.32 22.20
N TRP A 162 -21.04 3.32 21.46
CA TRP A 162 -20.30 3.07 20.23
C TRP A 162 -19.01 2.26 20.48
N GLY A 163 -18.37 2.43 21.64
CA GLY A 163 -17.22 1.62 22.06
C GLY A 163 -17.55 0.14 22.19
N GLU A 164 -18.69 -0.20 22.81
CA GLU A 164 -19.19 -1.58 22.89
C GLU A 164 -19.57 -2.12 21.52
N ALA A 165 -20.20 -1.28 20.68
CA ALA A 165 -20.52 -1.64 19.30
C ALA A 165 -19.25 -1.98 18.49
N LEU A 166 -18.18 -1.19 18.62
CA LEU A 166 -16.89 -1.48 17.99
C LEU A 166 -16.26 -2.78 18.48
N HIS A 167 -16.40 -3.08 19.78
CA HIS A 167 -15.94 -4.36 20.32
C HIS A 167 -16.73 -5.54 19.74
N TYR A 168 -18.06 -5.40 19.65
CA TYR A 168 -18.92 -6.38 19.01
C TYR A 168 -18.59 -6.58 17.52
N ILE A 169 -18.39 -5.50 16.77
CA ILE A 169 -17.98 -5.56 15.36
C ILE A 169 -16.68 -6.36 15.23
N ARG A 170 -15.70 -6.15 16.11
CA ARG A 170 -14.42 -6.85 16.09
C ARG A 170 -14.51 -8.32 16.51
N SER A 171 -15.45 -8.69 17.38
CA SER A 171 -15.66 -10.10 17.73
C SER A 171 -16.29 -10.88 16.59
N VAL A 172 -17.21 -10.27 15.84
CA VAL A 172 -17.84 -10.90 14.68
C VAL A 172 -16.92 -10.90 13.45
N ILE A 173 -16.23 -9.78 13.20
CA ILE A 173 -15.35 -9.59 12.04
C ILE A 173 -14.03 -8.93 12.51
N PRO A 174 -13.02 -9.73 12.89
CA PRO A 174 -11.77 -9.23 13.48
C PRO A 174 -11.04 -8.15 12.65
N ASP A 175 -11.14 -8.25 11.32
CA ASP A 175 -10.43 -7.38 10.39
C ASP A 175 -11.25 -6.16 9.93
N LEU A 176 -12.51 -6.02 10.35
CA LEU A 176 -13.33 -4.89 9.95
C LEU A 176 -12.96 -3.66 10.78
N ARG A 177 -12.50 -2.60 10.11
CA ARG A 177 -12.19 -1.32 10.75
C ARG A 177 -12.87 -0.17 10.02
N PRO A 178 -13.32 0.87 10.75
CA PRO A 178 -13.68 2.14 10.14
C PRO A 178 -12.51 2.67 9.32
N SER A 179 -12.76 3.05 8.08
CA SER A 179 -11.75 3.63 7.19
C SER A 179 -12.42 4.68 6.30
N PRO A 180 -11.72 5.78 5.94
CA PRO A 180 -12.27 6.83 5.08
C PRO A 180 -12.76 6.32 3.72
N GLU A 181 -12.13 5.26 3.19
CA GLU A 181 -12.52 4.60 1.93
C GLU A 181 -13.60 3.52 2.13
N GLY A 182 -14.25 3.53 3.30
CA GLY A 182 -15.20 2.52 3.73
C GLY A 182 -14.55 1.35 4.49
N PRO A 183 -15.39 0.45 5.04
CA PRO A 183 -14.96 -0.63 5.92
C PRO A 183 -14.25 -1.76 5.15
N LYS A 184 -12.92 -1.75 5.18
CA LYS A 184 -12.08 -2.78 4.57
C LYS A 184 -11.96 -3.98 5.51
N ALA A 185 -12.15 -5.19 4.99
CA ALA A 185 -11.66 -6.42 5.63
C ALA A 185 -10.44 -6.84 4.82
N ALA A 186 -9.26 -6.79 5.43
CA ALA A 186 -8.03 -7.10 4.72
C ALA A 186 -7.87 -8.61 4.63
N ILE A 187 -8.41 -9.23 3.58
CA ILE A 187 -8.16 -10.64 3.32
C ILE A 187 -6.74 -10.77 2.75
N HIS A 188 -5.91 -11.49 3.48
CA HIS A 188 -4.56 -11.80 3.04
C HIS A 188 -4.59 -12.94 2.01
N VAL A 189 -3.84 -12.76 0.92
CA VAL A 189 -3.53 -13.82 -0.04
C VAL A 189 -2.01 -14.00 -0.05
N PRO A 190 -1.47 -15.22 0.10
CA PRO A 190 -0.03 -15.42 0.11
C PRO A 190 0.64 -14.90 -1.17
N LEU A 191 1.78 -14.24 -1.04
CA LEU A 191 2.50 -13.52 -2.09
C LEU A 191 2.78 -14.40 -3.31
N MET A 192 3.19 -15.64 -3.08
CA MET A 192 3.54 -16.61 -4.14
C MET A 192 2.34 -17.04 -4.98
N GLU A 193 1.14 -16.89 -4.45
CA GLU A 193 -0.09 -17.28 -5.11
C GLU A 193 -0.83 -16.09 -5.76
N ARG A 194 -0.21 -14.92 -5.81
CA ARG A 194 -0.76 -13.72 -6.45
C ARG A 194 -0.39 -13.70 -7.93
N SER A 195 -1.12 -12.89 -8.70
CA SER A 195 -0.73 -12.63 -10.08
C SER A 195 0.66 -12.02 -10.14
N LYS A 196 1.48 -12.54 -11.05
CA LYS A 196 2.80 -12.01 -11.36
C LYS A 196 2.67 -11.01 -12.51
N GLY A 197 3.43 -9.93 -12.44
CA GLY A 197 3.55 -8.96 -13.53
C GLY A 197 4.42 -9.51 -14.66
N THR A 198 4.56 -8.71 -15.72
CA THR A 198 5.35 -9.08 -16.89
C THR A 198 6.82 -9.32 -16.54
N THR A 199 7.38 -10.38 -17.12
CA THR A 199 8.78 -10.77 -16.92
C THR A 199 9.73 -9.80 -17.63
N TYR A 200 11.02 -9.90 -17.33
CA TYR A 200 12.03 -9.12 -18.03
C TYR A 200 12.10 -9.51 -19.51
N GLU A 201 12.03 -10.80 -19.80
CA GLU A 201 12.07 -11.37 -21.15
C GLU A 201 10.85 -10.93 -21.97
N GLU A 202 9.65 -10.95 -21.39
CA GLU A 202 8.43 -10.44 -22.04
C GLU A 202 8.54 -8.94 -22.34
N LYS A 203 9.12 -8.16 -21.42
CA LYS A 203 9.37 -6.73 -21.66
C LYS A 203 10.40 -6.51 -22.76
N ILE A 204 11.47 -7.31 -22.80
CA ILE A 204 12.45 -7.26 -23.89
C ILE A 204 11.78 -7.61 -25.22
N GLN A 205 11.02 -8.69 -25.28
CA GLN A 205 10.31 -9.12 -26.49
C GLN A 205 9.31 -8.05 -26.96
N ALA A 206 8.57 -7.43 -26.05
CA ALA A 206 7.67 -6.32 -26.36
C ALA A 206 8.40 -5.09 -26.91
N ILE A 207 9.64 -4.82 -26.45
CA ILE A 207 10.48 -3.73 -26.97
C ILE A 207 11.13 -4.10 -28.31
N LEU A 208 11.49 -5.37 -28.49
CA LEU A 208 12.16 -5.87 -29.70
C LEU A 208 11.18 -6.14 -30.85
N GLY A 209 9.87 -6.12 -30.58
CA GLY A 209 8.85 -6.46 -31.55
C GLY A 209 8.69 -7.97 -31.69
N ASP A 210 7.44 -8.42 -31.56
CA ASP A 210 7.06 -9.80 -31.76
C ASP A 210 7.30 -10.17 -33.24
N LYS A 211 8.37 -10.92 -33.54
CA LYS A 211 8.66 -11.38 -34.91
C LYS A 211 7.63 -12.39 -35.46
N ASN A 212 6.58 -12.72 -34.70
CA ASN A 212 5.66 -13.81 -35.01
C ASN A 212 4.16 -13.44 -35.00
N TYR A 213 3.80 -12.16 -35.11
CA TYR A 213 2.41 -11.79 -35.40
C TYR A 213 2.26 -11.32 -36.85
N ASN A 214 1.73 -12.21 -37.71
CA ASN A 214 1.25 -11.86 -39.04
C ASN A 214 0.27 -10.67 -38.95
N LYS A 215 0.75 -9.46 -39.23
CA LYS A 215 -0.07 -8.32 -39.62
C LYS A 215 0.73 -7.44 -40.57
N SER A 216 0.45 -7.65 -41.84
CA SER A 216 0.58 -6.68 -42.92
C SER A 216 0.09 -5.29 -42.47
N ASN A 217 1.03 -4.35 -42.28
CA ASN A 217 0.87 -2.91 -42.44
C ASN A 217 2.26 -2.26 -42.24
N ASP A 218 2.83 -1.69 -43.30
CA ASP A 218 4.20 -1.12 -43.35
C ASP A 218 4.46 0.07 -42.38
N ASP A 219 3.43 0.60 -41.72
CA ASP A 219 3.55 1.78 -40.84
C ASP A 219 3.89 1.46 -39.36
N ASP A 220 3.67 0.23 -38.88
CA ASP A 220 3.91 -0.14 -37.46
C ASP A 220 5.39 -0.50 -37.16
N ASP A 221 6.15 -0.92 -38.19
CA ASP A 221 7.57 -1.30 -38.06
C ASP A 221 8.48 -0.10 -37.73
N ASP A 222 8.15 1.09 -38.25
CA ASP A 222 8.93 2.32 -38.02
C ASP A 222 8.81 2.84 -36.57
N VAL A 223 7.63 2.66 -35.94
CA VAL A 223 7.37 3.11 -34.57
C VAL A 223 8.15 2.25 -33.55
N ASN A 224 8.21 0.94 -33.78
CA ASN A 224 8.91 0.02 -32.88
C ASN A 224 10.43 0.14 -33.00
N SER A 225 10.94 0.31 -34.23
CA SER A 225 12.36 0.61 -34.50
C SER A 225 12.82 1.89 -33.78
N LYS A 226 12.06 2.99 -33.91
CA LYS A 226 12.34 4.26 -33.22
C LYS A 226 12.25 4.19 -31.70
N ARG A 227 11.49 3.23 -31.15
CA ARG A 227 11.38 3.02 -29.69
C ARG A 227 12.58 2.27 -29.16
N LYS A 228 13.06 1.27 -29.91
CA LYS A 228 14.28 0.52 -29.63
C LYS A 228 15.52 1.41 -29.70
N GLU A 229 15.68 2.18 -30.78
CA GLU A 229 16.78 3.15 -30.93
C GLU A 229 16.79 4.17 -29.79
N ARG A 230 15.63 4.72 -29.41
CA ARG A 230 15.54 5.64 -28.26
C ARG A 230 15.93 4.98 -26.94
N TYR A 231 15.67 3.70 -26.74
CA TYR A 231 16.06 2.99 -25.53
C TYR A 231 17.57 2.76 -25.50
N GLU A 232 18.15 2.30 -26.61
CA GLU A 232 19.59 2.10 -26.77
C GLU A 232 20.37 3.41 -26.63
N ASP A 233 19.91 4.48 -27.28
CA ASP A 233 20.45 5.84 -27.13
C ASP A 233 20.40 6.32 -25.67
N ASN A 234 19.30 6.06 -24.96
CA ASN A 234 19.16 6.46 -23.56
C ASN A 234 20.06 5.63 -22.64
N ILE A 235 20.32 4.36 -22.94
CA ILE A 235 21.30 3.56 -22.20
C ILE A 235 22.71 4.08 -22.45
N ILE A 236 23.07 4.34 -23.71
CA ILE A 236 24.39 4.86 -24.10
C ILE A 236 24.63 6.22 -23.45
N LYS A 237 23.64 7.14 -23.50
CA LYS A 237 23.70 8.45 -22.83
C LYS A 237 23.80 8.36 -21.31
N LYS A 238 23.28 7.30 -20.70
CA LYS A 238 23.32 7.09 -19.24
C LYS A 238 24.55 6.32 -18.76
N ARG A 239 25.26 5.63 -19.66
CA ARG A 239 26.57 5.04 -19.36
C ARG A 239 27.61 6.16 -19.29
N LYS A 240 27.82 6.68 -18.08
CA LYS A 240 28.99 7.51 -17.80
C LYS A 240 30.16 6.60 -17.45
N THR A 241 31.32 6.88 -18.03
CA THR A 241 32.58 6.29 -17.55
C THR A 241 32.90 6.81 -16.15
N SER A 242 33.67 6.05 -15.37
CA SER A 242 34.10 6.49 -14.04
C SER A 242 34.84 7.84 -14.08
N GLU A 243 35.54 8.12 -15.19
CA GLU A 243 36.28 9.36 -15.41
C GLU A 243 35.35 10.55 -15.68
N GLU A 244 34.31 10.37 -16.49
CA GLU A 244 33.30 11.41 -16.75
C GLU A 244 32.49 11.77 -15.51
N ASP A 245 32.16 10.78 -14.68
CA ASP A 245 31.45 11.03 -13.43
C ASP A 245 32.33 11.80 -12.44
N GLN A 246 33.61 11.44 -12.34
CA GLN A 246 34.57 12.17 -11.50
C GLN A 246 34.84 13.60 -12.01
N ALA A 247 34.92 13.81 -13.32
CA ALA A 247 35.05 15.14 -13.92
C ALA A 247 33.81 16.02 -13.68
N PHE A 248 32.61 15.43 -13.71
CA PHE A 248 31.37 16.12 -13.38
C PHE A 248 31.37 16.61 -11.92
N TYR A 249 31.73 15.75 -10.96
CA TYR A 249 31.81 16.16 -9.55
C TYR A 249 32.90 17.22 -9.32
N GLN A 250 34.05 17.13 -9.98
CA GLN A 250 35.10 18.16 -9.95
C GLN A 250 34.64 19.51 -10.51
N HIS A 251 33.83 19.51 -11.58
CA HIS A 251 33.25 20.72 -12.13
C HIS A 251 32.21 21.35 -11.19
N MET A 252 31.32 20.52 -10.61
CA MET A 252 30.31 20.97 -9.65
C MET A 252 30.93 21.56 -8.38
N LEU A 253 32.02 20.97 -7.87
CA LEU A 253 32.79 21.50 -6.75
C LEU A 253 33.36 22.90 -7.04
N LYS A 254 33.73 23.20 -8.28
CA LYS A 254 34.22 24.53 -8.69
C LYS A 254 33.11 25.56 -8.89
N GLN A 255 31.87 25.14 -9.12
CA GLN A 255 30.72 26.04 -9.25
C GLN A 255 30.02 26.32 -7.91
N GLY A 256 30.23 25.49 -6.89
CA GLY A 256 29.66 25.67 -5.56
C GLY A 256 30.48 26.64 -4.69
N GLY A 257 30.14 27.94 -4.74
CA GLY A 257 30.55 28.88 -3.68
C GLY A 257 30.84 30.32 -4.09
N SER A 258 29.90 31.02 -4.74
CA SER A 258 29.84 32.48 -4.59
C SER A 258 29.09 32.75 -3.28
N GLY A 259 29.83 32.74 -2.17
CA GLY A 259 29.28 32.82 -0.82
C GLY A 259 30.39 32.71 0.24
N ILE A 260 31.43 33.53 0.10
CA ILE A 260 32.24 34.03 1.22
C ILE A 260 31.80 35.47 1.44
#